data_AF-A0A7V8J5J1-F1
#
_entry.id   AF-A0A7V8J5J1-F1
#
_cell.length_a   1.000
_cell.length_b   1.000
_cell.length_c   1.000
_cell.angle_alpha   90.00
_cell.angle_beta   90.00
_cell.angle_gamma   90.00
#
_symmetry.space_group_name_H-M   'P 1'
#
loop_
_entity.id
_entity.type
_entity.pdbx_description
1 polymer ?
#
loop_
_entity_poly.entity_id
_entity_poly.type
_entity_poly.pdbx_seq_one_letter_code
_entity_poly.pdbx_strand_id
1 'polypeptide(L)'
;MINSFHLAERCAARLTALGYESFVRCDESTDGEVELHAPQLEDRDGMLCQRRSYQLISKLLDPSGRKGLYLRSPVSGAPVGVFCYHPDTFAPSDDGTDVEFWPATAGADFCWSQLETDNSQWCCGWPVDRGYEVGERIAFIAALLSARAVDLPRRQPSTLPAPSAWAALPASGLTNFGAGQ
;
A
#
# COMPACT_ATOMS: atom_id res chain seq x y z
N MET A 1 -20.09 -5.78 -12.22
CA MET A 1 -20.04 -4.39 -11.74
C MET A 1 -19.96 -4.45 -10.22
N ILE A 2 -18.99 -3.80 -9.60
CA ILE A 2 -18.88 -3.77 -8.13
C ILE A 2 -19.93 -2.79 -7.62
N ASN A 3 -20.72 -3.21 -6.63
CA ASN A 3 -21.69 -2.34 -5.99
C ASN A 3 -20.96 -1.48 -4.94
N SER A 4 -20.88 -0.17 -5.18
CA SER A 4 -20.24 0.82 -4.30
C SER A 4 -20.81 0.79 -2.88
N PHE A 5 -22.13 0.61 -2.74
CA PHE A 5 -22.80 0.49 -1.45
C PHE A 5 -22.29 -0.69 -0.63
N HIS A 6 -22.29 -1.90 -1.21
CA HIS A 6 -21.78 -3.08 -0.51
C HIS A 6 -20.28 -2.99 -0.20
N LEU A 7 -19.50 -2.33 -1.06
CA LEU A 7 -18.09 -2.10 -0.77
C LEU A 7 -17.92 -1.15 0.42
N ALA A 8 -18.68 -0.05 0.46
CA ALA A 8 -18.71 0.90 1.56
C ALA A 8 -19.15 0.24 2.88
N GLU A 9 -20.21 -0.58 2.88
CA GLU A 9 -20.66 -1.32 4.06
C GLU A 9 -19.57 -2.24 4.61
N ARG A 10 -18.87 -2.96 3.72
CA ARG A 10 -17.76 -3.83 4.14
C ARG A 10 -16.61 -3.02 4.72
N CYS A 11 -16.30 -1.85 4.16
CA CYS A 11 -15.29 -0.95 4.71
C CYS A 11 -15.70 -0.45 6.09
N ALA A 12 -16.93 0.02 6.26
CA ALA A 12 -17.45 0.49 7.56
C ALA A 12 -17.42 -0.63 8.62
N ALA A 13 -17.87 -1.84 8.28
CA ALA A 13 -17.82 -2.97 9.20
C ALA A 13 -16.38 -3.30 9.65
N ARG A 14 -15.42 -3.26 8.73
CA ARG A 14 -14.01 -3.53 9.04
C ARG A 14 -13.33 -2.42 9.82
N LEU A 15 -13.62 -1.16 9.51
CA LEU A 15 -13.17 -0.01 10.29
C LEU A 15 -13.72 -0.07 11.72
N THR A 16 -15.01 -0.37 11.88
CA THR A 16 -15.65 -0.56 13.19
C THR A 16 -14.97 -1.68 13.98
N ALA A 17 -14.65 -2.81 13.33
CA ALA A 17 -13.91 -3.91 13.97
C ALA A 17 -12.48 -3.50 14.41
N LEU A 18 -11.90 -2.49 13.78
CA LEU A 18 -10.60 -1.89 14.16
C LEU A 18 -10.75 -0.76 15.20
N GLY A 19 -11.97 -0.48 15.67
CA GLY A 19 -12.26 0.56 16.67
C GLY A 19 -12.49 1.95 16.08
N TYR A 20 -12.75 2.05 14.77
CA TYR A 20 -13.10 3.30 14.09
C TYR A 20 -14.61 3.37 13.87
N GLU A 21 -15.28 4.31 14.53
CA GLU A 21 -16.68 4.59 14.23
C GLU A 21 -16.83 4.94 12.76
N SER A 22 -17.69 4.22 12.05
CA SER A 22 -17.86 4.40 10.63
C SER A 22 -19.26 4.05 10.18
N PHE A 23 -19.74 4.77 9.18
CA PHE A 23 -21.08 4.63 8.64
C PHE A 23 -21.10 4.96 7.15
N VAL A 24 -22.12 4.46 6.46
CA VAL A 24 -22.37 4.74 5.05
C VAL A 24 -23.52 5.72 4.95
N ARG A 25 -23.32 6.80 4.20
CA ARG A 25 -24.37 7.75 3.85
C ARG A 25 -24.71 7.58 2.37
N CYS A 26 -25.98 7.55 2.05
CA CYS A 26 -26.46 7.66 0.67
C CYS A 26 -27.18 8.99 0.58
N ASP A 27 -26.67 9.90 -0.23
CA ASP A 27 -27.33 11.19 -0.45
C ASP A 27 -28.23 11.10 -1.68
N GLU A 28 -29.54 11.09 -1.45
CA GLU A 28 -30.54 11.06 -2.51
C GLU A 28 -30.57 12.37 -3.33
N SER A 29 -29.95 13.44 -2.83
CA SER A 29 -29.87 14.74 -3.52
C SER A 29 -28.72 14.84 -4.53
N THR A 30 -27.76 13.91 -4.50
CA THR A 30 -26.63 13.80 -5.44
C THR A 30 -26.69 12.49 -6.24
N ASP A 31 -27.86 12.18 -6.82
CA ASP A 31 -28.08 10.97 -7.63
C ASP A 31 -27.79 9.63 -6.90
N GLY A 32 -27.85 9.62 -5.56
CA GLY A 32 -27.61 8.41 -4.76
C GLY A 32 -26.13 8.09 -4.57
N GLU A 33 -25.26 9.11 -4.57
CA GLU A 33 -23.85 8.93 -4.24
C GLU A 33 -23.68 8.26 -2.87
N VAL A 34 -22.85 7.22 -2.87
CA VAL A 34 -22.51 6.45 -1.67
C VAL A 34 -21.25 7.05 -1.07
N GLU A 35 -21.34 7.50 0.16
CA GLU A 35 -20.23 8.05 0.92
C GLU A 35 -19.91 7.16 2.12
N LEU A 36 -18.62 6.90 2.33
CA LEU A 36 -18.11 6.25 3.53
C LEU A 36 -17.58 7.33 4.48
N HIS A 37 -18.07 7.33 5.71
CA HIS A 37 -17.58 8.22 6.75
C HIS A 37 -16.87 7.46 7.86
N ALA A 38 -15.77 8.05 8.34
CA ALA A 38 -15.02 7.60 9.50
C ALA A 38 -14.43 8.84 10.21
N PRO A 39 -15.15 9.48 11.14
CA PRO A 39 -14.77 10.79 11.71
C PRO A 39 -13.36 10.83 12.31
N GLN A 40 -12.86 9.71 12.86
CA GLN A 40 -11.50 9.60 13.39
C GLN A 40 -10.41 9.60 12.31
N LEU A 41 -10.76 9.46 11.03
CA LEU A 41 -9.87 9.57 9.88
C LEU A 41 -10.02 10.91 9.16
N GLU A 42 -11.08 11.66 9.45
CA GLU A 42 -11.46 12.86 8.70
C GLU A 42 -10.91 14.15 9.31
N ASP A 43 -10.88 15.24 8.56
CA ASP A 43 -10.65 16.60 9.08
C ASP A 43 -11.99 17.29 9.46
N ARG A 44 -11.95 18.60 9.68
CA ARG A 44 -13.15 19.37 10.06
C ARG A 44 -14.17 19.52 8.93
N ASP A 45 -13.71 19.36 7.69
CA ASP A 45 -14.54 19.48 6.49
C ASP A 45 -15.07 18.10 6.04
N GLY A 46 -14.80 17.05 6.84
CA GLY A 46 -15.22 15.68 6.55
C GLY A 46 -14.37 14.99 5.47
N MET A 47 -13.22 15.56 5.11
CA MET A 47 -12.27 14.99 4.13
C MET A 47 -11.28 14.07 4.82
N LEU A 48 -10.68 13.10 4.11
CA LEU A 48 -9.67 12.24 4.72
C LEU A 48 -8.43 13.06 5.11
N CYS A 49 -8.05 12.95 6.37
CA CYS A 49 -6.84 13.58 6.88
C CYS A 49 -5.65 12.64 6.66
N GLN A 50 -4.60 13.14 5.98
CA GLN A 50 -3.38 12.37 5.70
C GLN A 50 -2.78 11.78 6.99
N ARG A 51 -2.57 12.60 8.02
CA ARG A 51 -1.98 12.17 9.29
C ARG A 51 -2.76 11.01 9.91
N ARG A 52 -4.09 11.14 9.97
CA ARG A 52 -4.96 10.11 10.57
C ARG A 52 -5.01 8.83 9.72
N SER A 53 -4.93 8.96 8.41
CA SER A 53 -4.83 7.83 7.47
C SER A 53 -3.49 7.10 7.62
N TYR A 54 -2.39 7.83 7.79
CA TYR A 54 -1.06 7.25 8.04
C TYR A 54 -0.98 6.58 9.41
N GLN A 55 -1.66 7.09 10.43
CA GLN A 55 -1.81 6.38 11.71
C GLN A 55 -2.54 5.03 11.55
N LEU A 56 -3.58 4.97 10.71
CA LEU A 56 -4.23 3.70 10.39
C LEU A 56 -3.28 2.76 9.63
N ILE A 57 -2.57 3.26 8.63
CA ILE A 57 -1.58 2.45 7.87
C ILE A 57 -0.49 1.92 8.80
N SER A 58 0.04 2.76 9.69
CA SER A 58 1.05 2.39 10.67
C SER A 58 0.57 1.26 11.59
N LYS A 59 -0.69 1.29 12.05
CA LYS A 59 -1.31 0.19 12.81
C LYS A 59 -1.47 -1.11 12.02
N LEU A 60 -1.62 -1.03 10.70
CA LEU A 60 -1.75 -2.19 9.82
C LEU A 60 -0.39 -2.75 9.40
N LEU A 61 0.69 -1.97 9.50
CA LEU A 61 2.04 -2.38 9.19
C LEU A 61 2.64 -3.25 10.30
N ASP A 62 3.53 -4.16 9.88
CA ASP A 62 4.32 -4.97 10.81
C ASP A 62 5.43 -4.10 11.44
N PRO A 63 5.53 -4.01 12.77
CA PRO A 63 6.52 -3.17 13.45
C PRO A 63 7.95 -3.71 13.33
N SER A 64 8.20 -4.82 12.63
CA SER A 64 9.55 -5.33 12.38
C SER A 64 10.31 -4.57 11.28
N GLY A 65 9.65 -3.66 10.56
CA GLY A 65 10.25 -2.85 9.49
C GLY A 65 10.68 -3.63 8.23
N ARG A 66 10.43 -4.94 8.18
CA ARG A 66 10.81 -5.82 7.07
C ARG A 66 9.68 -6.11 6.08
N LYS A 67 8.47 -5.64 6.39
CA LYS A 67 7.29 -5.85 5.56
C LYS A 67 6.71 -4.53 5.09
N GLY A 68 6.12 -4.58 3.91
CA GLY A 68 5.25 -3.54 3.39
C GLY A 68 3.81 -4.00 3.35
N LEU A 69 2.91 -3.03 3.26
CA LEU A 69 1.49 -3.23 3.05
C LEU A 69 1.20 -3.01 1.56
N TYR A 70 1.04 -4.10 0.81
CA TYR A 70 0.83 -4.06 -0.63
C TYR A 70 -0.64 -3.88 -0.99
N LEU A 71 -0.93 -2.80 -1.70
CA LEU A 71 -2.27 -2.40 -2.12
C LEU A 71 -2.55 -2.85 -3.56
N ARG A 72 -3.79 -3.28 -3.77
CA ARG A 72 -4.38 -3.52 -5.09
C ARG A 72 -5.69 -2.75 -5.20
N SER A 73 -6.02 -2.33 -6.41
CA SER A 73 -7.33 -1.74 -6.69
C SER A 73 -8.43 -2.77 -6.38
N PRO A 74 -9.45 -2.42 -5.60
CA PRO A 74 -10.59 -3.28 -5.36
C PRO A 74 -11.46 -3.41 -6.61
N VAL A 75 -11.30 -2.51 -7.60
CA VAL A 75 -12.08 -2.46 -8.85
C VAL A 75 -11.41 -3.28 -9.95
N SER A 76 -10.13 -3.00 -10.24
CA SER A 76 -9.41 -3.64 -11.34
C SER A 76 -8.50 -4.79 -10.91
N GLY A 77 -8.17 -4.88 -9.61
CA GLY A 77 -7.15 -5.81 -9.10
C GLY A 77 -5.70 -5.40 -9.43
N ALA A 78 -5.51 -4.27 -10.11
CA ALA A 78 -4.19 -3.76 -10.49
C ALA A 78 -3.35 -3.40 -9.24
N PRO A 79 -2.02 -3.57 -9.29
CA PRO A 79 -1.12 -3.03 -8.27
C PRO A 79 -1.30 -1.52 -8.11
N VAL A 80 -1.40 -1.04 -6.88
CA VAL A 80 -1.41 0.41 -6.56
C VAL A 80 -0.05 0.82 -6.03
N GLY A 81 0.46 0.07 -5.05
CA GLY A 81 1.75 0.37 -4.43
C GLY A 81 1.94 -0.34 -3.11
N VAL A 82 2.94 0.12 -2.37
CA VAL A 82 3.33 -0.45 -1.09
C VAL A 82 3.54 0.67 -0.09
N PHE A 83 2.81 0.65 1.02
CA PHE A 83 3.20 1.43 2.19
C PHE A 83 4.26 0.67 2.99
N CYS A 84 5.28 1.35 3.48
CA CYS A 84 6.33 0.74 4.28
C CYS A 84 7.06 1.77 5.12
N TYR A 85 7.87 1.29 6.06
CA TYR A 85 8.85 2.13 6.71
C TYR A 85 10.19 2.04 6.01
N HIS A 86 10.87 3.17 5.83
CA HIS A 86 12.21 3.15 5.29
C HIS A 86 13.20 2.62 6.34
N PRO A 87 14.07 1.64 6.00
CA PRO A 87 14.86 0.91 6.98
C PRO A 87 15.91 1.76 7.70
N ASP A 88 16.39 2.85 7.08
CA ASP A 88 17.40 3.74 7.70
C ASP A 88 16.79 4.75 8.68
N THR A 89 15.53 5.10 8.48
CA THR A 89 14.80 6.13 9.24
C THR A 89 13.75 5.50 10.14
N PHE A 90 13.71 4.16 10.20
CA PHE A 90 12.69 3.40 10.91
C PHE A 90 12.69 3.72 12.41
N ALA A 91 11.70 4.50 12.80
CA ALA A 91 11.33 4.76 14.18
C ALA A 91 9.80 4.97 14.18
N PRO A 92 9.01 3.91 14.44
CA PRO A 92 7.56 3.97 14.49
C PRO A 92 7.11 5.17 15.33
N SER A 93 6.47 6.13 14.69
CA SER A 93 5.88 7.27 15.37
C SER A 93 4.39 7.01 15.58
N ASP A 94 3.87 7.44 16.72
CA ASP A 94 2.43 7.31 17.03
C ASP A 94 1.54 8.11 16.06
N ASP A 95 2.14 8.99 15.24
CA ASP A 95 1.46 9.79 14.22
C ASP A 95 1.66 9.30 12.78
N GLY A 96 2.38 8.20 12.57
CA GLY A 96 2.57 7.56 11.26
C GLY A 96 3.33 8.44 10.26
N THR A 97 4.05 9.45 10.74
CA THR A 97 4.85 10.37 9.90
C THR A 97 6.05 9.70 9.22
N ASP A 98 6.41 8.51 9.67
CA ASP A 98 7.49 7.67 9.18
C ASP A 98 7.04 6.67 8.09
N VAL A 99 5.75 6.65 7.75
CA VAL A 99 5.20 5.84 6.67
C VAL A 99 5.54 6.48 5.32
N GLU A 100 6.17 5.68 4.45
CA GLU A 100 6.48 6.05 3.07
C GLU A 100 5.71 5.17 2.09
N PHE A 101 5.54 5.65 0.87
CA PHE A 101 4.81 4.92 -0.17
C PHE A 101 5.67 4.70 -1.41
N TRP A 102 5.67 3.47 -1.93
CA TRP A 102 6.23 3.15 -3.24
C TRP A 102 5.09 2.92 -4.25
N PRO A 103 4.94 3.76 -5.30
CA PRO A 103 3.95 3.54 -6.34
C PRO A 103 4.31 2.32 -7.19
N ALA A 104 3.41 1.35 -7.29
CA ALA A 104 3.65 0.16 -8.09
C ALA A 104 3.33 0.44 -9.56
N THR A 105 4.35 0.34 -10.41
CA THR A 105 4.17 0.36 -11.87
C THR A 105 4.17 -1.08 -12.40
N ALA A 106 3.35 -1.37 -13.40
CA ALA A 106 3.29 -2.71 -14.00
C ALA A 106 4.69 -3.16 -14.49
N GLY A 107 5.17 -4.28 -13.96
CA GLY A 107 6.47 -4.86 -14.32
C GLY A 107 7.69 -4.22 -13.63
N ALA A 108 7.50 -3.24 -12.75
CA ALA A 108 8.58 -2.66 -11.97
C ALA A 108 8.83 -3.44 -10.67
N ASP A 109 10.11 -3.61 -10.33
CA ASP A 109 10.53 -4.12 -9.03
C ASP A 109 10.51 -3.02 -7.98
N PHE A 110 10.22 -3.39 -6.72
CA PHE A 110 10.22 -2.46 -5.59
C PHE A 110 11.58 -1.75 -5.46
N CYS A 111 11.56 -0.42 -5.30
CA CYS A 111 12.76 0.41 -5.27
C CYS A 111 12.75 1.39 -4.09
N TRP A 112 13.67 1.19 -3.14
CA TRP A 112 13.82 2.05 -1.95
C TRP A 112 14.11 3.53 -2.29
N SER A 113 14.69 3.84 -3.44
CA SER A 113 14.99 5.23 -3.84
C SER A 113 13.81 5.96 -4.49
N GLN A 114 12.68 5.29 -4.67
CA GLN A 114 11.46 5.85 -5.26
C GLN A 114 10.34 5.98 -4.23
N LEU A 115 10.69 6.02 -2.94
CA LEU A 115 9.72 6.21 -1.89
C LEU A 115 9.28 7.67 -1.80
N GLU A 116 7.99 7.86 -1.62
CA GLU A 116 7.33 9.14 -1.50
C GLU A 116 6.93 9.38 -0.03
N THR A 117 7.36 10.53 0.50
CA THR A 117 7.12 10.96 1.90
C THR A 117 6.09 12.09 2.00
N ASP A 118 5.99 12.95 0.99
CA ASP A 118 5.02 14.05 0.93
C ASP A 118 3.95 13.77 -0.13
N ASN A 119 2.70 13.70 0.32
CA ASN A 119 1.50 13.54 -0.52
C ASN A 119 0.35 14.39 0.00
N SER A 120 0.67 15.64 0.36
CA SER A 120 -0.25 16.65 0.92
C SER A 120 -1.50 16.98 0.07
N GLN A 121 -1.72 16.33 -1.08
CA GLN A 121 -2.77 16.67 -2.05
C GLN A 121 -4.00 15.76 -2.06
N TRP A 122 -4.03 14.67 -1.28
CA TRP A 122 -5.17 13.75 -1.26
C TRP A 122 -6.26 14.10 -0.23
N CYS A 123 -7.42 14.58 -0.68
CA CYS A 123 -8.62 14.81 0.16
C CYS A 123 -9.53 13.57 0.30
N CYS A 124 -9.38 12.60 -0.62
CA CYS A 124 -10.19 11.38 -0.68
C CYS A 124 -9.36 10.09 -0.59
N GLY A 125 -8.09 10.15 -0.18
CA GLY A 125 -7.23 8.97 -0.10
C GLY A 125 -6.40 8.73 -1.37
N TRP A 126 -5.65 7.61 -1.41
CA TRP A 126 -4.59 7.39 -2.42
C TRP A 126 -5.27 7.19 -3.76
N PRO A 127 -4.77 7.80 -4.85
CA PRO A 127 -5.29 7.49 -6.17
C PRO A 127 -5.24 5.98 -6.41
N VAL A 128 -6.41 5.37 -6.56
CA VAL A 128 -6.54 3.94 -6.85
C VAL A 128 -6.98 3.80 -8.30
N ASP A 129 -6.37 2.86 -9.02
CA ASP A 129 -6.79 2.57 -10.40
C ASP A 129 -8.31 2.28 -10.46
N ARG A 130 -9.01 3.06 -11.29
CA ARG A 130 -10.47 3.05 -11.45
C ARG A 130 -11.26 3.30 -10.14
N GLY A 131 -10.66 4.02 -9.18
CA GLY A 131 -11.30 4.37 -7.91
C GLY A 131 -12.58 5.19 -8.08
N TYR A 132 -12.61 6.10 -9.06
CA TYR A 132 -13.78 6.91 -9.43
C TYR A 132 -15.06 6.11 -9.70
N GLU A 133 -14.98 4.81 -10.07
CA GLU A 133 -16.17 3.99 -10.34
C GLU A 133 -16.97 3.63 -9.08
N VAL A 134 -16.32 3.69 -7.91
CA VAL A 134 -16.94 3.37 -6.62
C VAL A 134 -16.78 4.50 -5.61
N GLY A 135 -16.19 5.62 -6.01
CA GLY A 135 -15.75 6.71 -5.15
C GLY A 135 -14.31 6.51 -4.65
N GLU A 136 -13.44 7.49 -4.88
CA GLU A 136 -12.00 7.43 -4.55
C GLU A 136 -11.76 7.07 -3.07
N ARG A 137 -12.55 7.64 -2.16
CA ARG A 137 -12.51 7.32 -0.73
C ARG A 137 -12.78 5.85 -0.44
N ILE A 138 -13.87 5.33 -1.01
CA ILE A 138 -14.26 3.93 -0.82
C ILE A 138 -13.18 3.03 -1.42
N ALA A 139 -12.66 3.37 -2.60
CA ALA A 139 -11.62 2.61 -3.28
C ALA A 139 -10.33 2.55 -2.46
N PHE A 140 -9.85 3.68 -1.95
CA PHE A 140 -8.65 3.75 -1.11
C PHE A 140 -8.81 2.95 0.18
N ILE A 141 -9.88 3.18 0.94
CA ILE A 141 -10.10 2.47 2.20
C ILE A 141 -10.29 0.97 1.96
N ALA A 142 -10.99 0.57 0.91
CA ALA A 142 -11.14 -0.84 0.54
C ALA A 142 -9.80 -1.48 0.17
N ALA A 143 -8.96 -0.79 -0.61
CA ALA A 143 -7.62 -1.24 -0.96
C ALA A 143 -6.75 -1.40 0.29
N LEU A 144 -6.76 -0.40 1.17
CA LEU A 144 -5.97 -0.38 2.40
C LEU A 144 -6.37 -1.52 3.34
N LEU A 145 -7.67 -1.67 3.60
CA LEU A 145 -8.14 -2.73 4.50
C LEU A 145 -7.89 -4.12 3.89
N SER A 146 -7.93 -4.26 2.56
CA SER A 146 -7.69 -5.54 1.89
C SER A 146 -6.22 -5.79 1.53
N ALA A 147 -5.33 -4.90 1.94
CA ALA A 147 -3.93 -4.98 1.61
C ALA A 147 -3.27 -6.20 2.26
N ARG A 148 -2.23 -6.71 1.59
CA ARG A 148 -1.48 -7.89 2.06
C ARG A 148 -0.13 -7.45 2.58
N ALA A 149 0.29 -8.01 3.70
CA ALA A 149 1.68 -7.93 4.11
C ALA A 149 2.57 -8.66 3.09
N VAL A 150 3.65 -8.02 2.67
CA VAL A 150 4.67 -8.58 1.77
C VAL A 150 6.06 -8.33 2.32
N ASP A 151 6.98 -9.27 2.10
CA ASP A 151 8.38 -9.08 2.44
C ASP A 151 9.03 -8.11 1.44
N LEU A 152 9.80 -7.16 1.96
CA LEU A 152 10.50 -6.18 1.13
C LEU A 152 11.95 -6.63 0.89
N PRO A 153 12.55 -6.28 -0.27
CA PRO A 153 13.93 -6.61 -0.55
C PRO A 153 14.84 -5.97 0.49
N ARG A 154 15.84 -6.72 0.97
CA ARG A 154 16.85 -6.17 1.87
C ARG A 154 17.54 -5.00 1.18
N ARG A 155 17.59 -3.85 1.86
CA ARG A 155 18.40 -2.73 1.39
C ARG A 155 19.86 -3.16 1.46
N GLN A 156 20.53 -3.23 0.31
CA GLN A 156 21.99 -3.31 0.28
C GLN A 156 22.52 -1.91 0.57
N PRO A 157 23.42 -1.72 1.55
CA PRO A 157 24.09 -0.46 1.74
C PRO A 157 24.78 -0.06 0.43
N SER A 158 24.60 1.18 -0.01
CA SER A 158 25.15 1.72 -1.26
C SER A 158 26.69 1.84 -1.29
N THR A 159 27.41 1.21 -0.37
CA THR A 159 28.87 1.30 -0.23
C THR A 159 29.66 0.13 -0.82
N LEU A 160 29.02 -0.87 -1.43
CA LEU A 160 29.75 -1.90 -2.16
C LEU A 160 29.12 -2.12 -3.53
N PRO A 161 29.91 -2.11 -4.63
CA PRO A 161 29.40 -2.60 -5.91
C PRO A 161 28.93 -4.04 -5.69
N ALA A 162 27.67 -4.31 -6.02
CA ALA A 162 27.10 -5.64 -5.87
C ALA A 162 28.00 -6.67 -6.58
N PRO A 163 28.52 -7.71 -5.89
CA PRO A 163 28.99 -8.87 -6.62
C PRO A 163 27.77 -9.47 -7.31
N SER A 164 27.83 -9.60 -8.64
CA SER A 164 26.77 -10.19 -9.46
C SER A 164 26.47 -11.62 -8.99
N ALA A 165 25.41 -11.79 -8.19
CA ALA A 165 25.06 -13.07 -7.60
C ALA A 165 24.28 -14.01 -8.55
N TRP A 166 24.13 -13.66 -9.83
CA TRP A 166 23.33 -14.46 -10.79
C TRP A 166 24.12 -15.04 -11.97
N ALA A 167 25.46 -15.01 -11.93
CA ALA A 167 26.30 -15.63 -12.98
C ALA A 167 26.86 -17.03 -12.61
N ALA A 168 26.40 -17.67 -11.54
CA ALA A 168 26.90 -19.00 -11.16
C ALA A 168 25.77 -19.98 -10.86
N LEU A 169 25.02 -20.36 -11.89
CA LEU A 169 24.54 -21.74 -11.95
C LEU A 169 25.77 -22.61 -12.20
N PRO A 170 26.05 -23.65 -11.39
CA PRO A 170 27.05 -24.63 -11.75
C PRO A 170 26.54 -25.35 -13.01
N ALA A 171 27.28 -25.22 -14.11
CA ALA A 171 27.22 -26.19 -15.19
C ALA A 171 27.78 -27.51 -14.65
N SER A 172 26.96 -28.23 -13.88
CA SER A 172 27.26 -29.57 -13.44
C SER A 172 27.27 -30.49 -14.65
N GLY A 173 28.48 -30.76 -15.14
CA GLY A 173 28.85 -32.05 -15.69
C GLY A 173 28.65 -32.25 -17.18
N LEU A 174 29.76 -32.33 -17.92
CA LEU A 174 30.08 -33.51 -18.73
C LEU A 174 31.61 -33.54 -18.97
N THR A 175 32.26 -34.37 -18.15
CA THR A 175 33.34 -35.32 -18.51
C THR A 175 34.43 -34.89 -19.51
N ASN A 176 35.60 -34.59 -18.95
CA ASN A 176 36.85 -35.35 -19.11
C ASN A 176 37.02 -36.17 -20.42
N PHE A 177 37.87 -35.67 -21.34
CA PHE A 177 38.84 -36.50 -22.06
C PHE A 177 40.11 -35.67 -22.27
N GLY A 178 41.23 -36.22 -21.80
CA GLY A 178 42.53 -35.57 -21.74
C GLY A 178 43.23 -35.42 -23.08
N ALA A 179 44.21 -34.52 -23.08
CA ALA A 179 45.19 -34.35 -24.15
C ALA A 179 46.36 -35.35 -23.99
N GLY A 180 46.82 -35.88 -25.13
CA GLY A 180 48.21 -36.28 -25.39
C GLY A 180 48.66 -37.65 -24.89
N GLN A 181 48.85 -38.61 -25.79
CA GLN A 181 50.05 -38.73 -26.63
C GLN A 181 49.70 -39.32 -27.99
#